data_AF-A0A7K3KQ87-F1
#
_entry.id   AF-A0A7K3KQ87-F1
#
_cell.length_a   1.000
_cell.length_b   1.000
_cell.length_c   1.000
_cell.angle_alpha   90.00
_cell.angle_beta   90.00
_cell.angle_gamma   90.00
#
_symmetry.space_group_name_H-M   'P 1'
#
loop_
_entity.id
_entity.type
_entity.pdbx_description
1 polymer ?
#
loop_
_entity_poly.entity_id
_entity_poly.type
_entity_poly.pdbx_seq_one_letter_code
_entity_poly.pdbx_strand_id
1 'polypeptide(L)'
;MTKINRILYKDLDKVMKIEQEAFNSGEINPKDGWIHHVHTKSYHARFTYVYKHNNTIKGFICIRPFVNNDEVETFATIYNHPINNMGNLISEVYVLPKFRDQGIGKALFKYAISNMYTLSALYSE
;
A
#
# COMPACT_ATOMS: atom_id res chain seq x y z
N MET A 1 14.31 -12.75 12.35
CA MET A 1 12.95 -13.19 11.97
C MET A 1 12.32 -12.22 10.98
N THR A 2 11.75 -12.75 9.89
CA THR A 2 11.05 -11.98 8.84
C THR A 2 9.53 -12.08 9.05
N LYS A 3 8.81 -10.96 8.91
CA LYS A 3 7.34 -10.91 8.99
C LYS A 3 6.77 -9.86 8.03
N ILE A 4 5.61 -10.15 7.45
CA ILE A 4 4.76 -9.15 6.77
C ILE A 4 3.49 -8.99 7.60
N ASN A 5 3.11 -7.76 7.93
CA ASN A 5 1.93 -7.47 8.74
C ASN A 5 1.36 -6.08 8.41
N ARG A 6 0.10 -5.82 8.82
CA ARG A 6 -0.49 -4.48 8.72
C ARG A 6 0.38 -3.46 9.44
N ILE A 7 0.53 -2.28 8.83
CA ILE A 7 1.16 -1.13 9.47
C ILE A 7 0.42 -0.78 10.78
N LEU A 8 1.16 -0.29 11.76
CA LEU A 8 0.61 0.24 13.01
C LEU A 8 0.99 1.71 13.15
N TYR A 9 0.27 2.47 13.99
CA TYR A 9 0.59 3.87 14.29
C TYR A 9 2.07 4.09 14.66
N LYS A 10 2.65 3.20 15.47
CA LYS A 10 4.06 3.25 15.88
C LYS A 10 5.08 3.03 14.74
N ASP A 11 4.60 2.57 13.59
CA ASP A 11 5.44 2.31 12.41
C ASP A 11 5.44 3.49 11.42
N LEU A 12 4.55 4.49 11.58
CA LEU A 12 4.34 5.58 10.61
C LEU A 12 5.63 6.36 10.31
N ASP A 13 6.34 6.83 11.34
CA ASP A 13 7.56 7.63 11.14
C ASP A 13 8.62 6.86 10.33
N LYS A 14 8.69 5.53 10.50
CA LYS A 14 9.61 4.68 9.74
C LYS A 14 9.17 4.54 8.29
N VAL A 15 7.87 4.38 8.04
CA VAL A 15 7.33 4.20 6.69
C VAL A 15 7.41 5.51 5.88
N MET A 16 7.13 6.65 6.51
CA MET A 16 7.34 7.98 5.93
C MET A 16 8.79 8.20 5.50
N LYS A 17 9.74 7.77 6.34
CA LYS A 17 11.18 7.82 6.00
C LYS A 17 11.53 6.93 4.79
N ILE A 18 10.85 5.79 4.62
CA ILE A 18 11.04 4.93 3.44
C ILE A 18 10.53 5.64 2.19
N GLU A 19 9.34 6.25 2.24
CA GLU A 19 8.79 7.02 1.11
C GLU A 19 9.77 8.13 0.69
N GLN A 20 10.26 8.91 1.66
CA GLN A 20 11.26 9.95 1.44
C GLN A 20 12.55 9.42 0.80
N GLU A 21 13.15 8.37 1.39
CA GLU A 21 14.42 7.80 0.91
C GLU A 21 14.26 7.08 -0.44
N ALA A 22 13.09 6.52 -0.73
CA ALA A 22 12.87 5.73 -1.94
C ALA A 22 12.59 6.59 -3.18
N PHE A 23 11.92 7.73 -3.03
CA PHE A 23 11.45 8.55 -4.14
C PHE A 23 12.26 9.84 -4.35
N ASN A 24 13.06 10.26 -3.37
CA ASN A 24 13.86 11.49 -3.44
C ASN A 24 13.04 12.72 -3.90
N SER A 25 11.73 12.73 -3.65
CA SER A 25 10.83 13.84 -3.97
C SER A 25 10.66 14.72 -2.74
N GLY A 26 10.63 16.04 -2.97
CA GLY A 26 10.23 17.01 -1.95
C GLY A 26 8.74 16.89 -1.57
N GLU A 27 7.96 16.13 -2.33
CA GLU A 27 6.56 15.84 -2.07
C GLU A 27 6.44 14.48 -1.38
N ILE A 28 6.28 14.53 -0.06
CA ILE A 28 6.05 13.38 0.82
C ILE A 28 4.66 13.58 1.41
N ASN A 29 3.89 12.51 1.56
CA ASN A 29 2.61 12.60 2.24
C ASN A 29 2.81 13.10 3.69
N PRO A 30 2.11 14.16 4.13
CA PRO A 30 2.20 14.62 5.50
C PRO A 30 1.71 13.51 6.46
N LYS A 31 2.16 13.55 7.72
CA LYS A 31 1.84 12.52 8.72
C LYS A 31 0.34 12.27 8.87
N ASP A 32 -0.48 13.30 8.73
CA ASP A 32 -1.94 13.19 8.79
C ASP A 32 -2.51 12.44 7.58
N GLY A 33 -1.90 12.57 6.40
CA GLY A 33 -2.23 11.78 5.21
C GLY A 33 -1.96 10.28 5.40
N TRP A 34 -0.97 9.94 6.24
CA TRP A 34 -0.64 8.56 6.59
C TRP A 34 -1.63 7.89 7.55
N ILE A 35 -2.49 8.64 8.24
CA ILE A 35 -3.49 8.08 9.16
C ILE A 35 -4.45 7.14 8.41
N HIS A 36 -4.79 7.45 7.16
CA HIS A 36 -5.65 6.61 6.31
C HIS A 36 -5.04 5.23 5.99
N HIS A 37 -3.71 5.06 6.10
CA HIS A 37 -3.01 3.77 5.92
C HIS A 37 -3.17 2.81 7.11
N VAL A 38 -3.50 3.38 8.28
CA VAL A 38 -3.70 2.65 9.53
C VAL A 38 -5.19 2.45 9.82
N HIS A 39 -6.03 3.43 9.48
CA HIS A 39 -7.47 3.40 9.74
C HIS A 39 -8.28 2.75 8.61
N THR A 40 -8.95 1.63 8.93
CA THR A 40 -9.70 0.80 7.97
C THR A 40 -11.17 1.19 7.78
N LYS A 41 -11.71 2.10 8.60
CA LYS A 41 -13.14 2.45 8.59
C LYS A 41 -13.50 3.66 7.72
N SER A 42 -12.56 4.15 6.91
CA SER A 42 -12.81 5.25 5.98
C SER A 42 -13.17 4.71 4.60
N TYR A 43 -14.00 5.43 3.85
CA TYR A 43 -14.25 5.18 2.43
C TYR A 43 -12.94 5.27 1.59
N HIS A 44 -11.89 5.91 2.14
CA HIS A 44 -10.54 5.94 1.57
C HIS A 44 -9.56 4.99 2.27
N ALA A 45 -10.05 3.89 2.87
CA ALA A 45 -9.22 2.96 3.63
C ALA A 45 -8.04 2.45 2.80
N ARG A 46 -6.85 2.51 3.40
CA ARG A 46 -5.63 1.98 2.81
C ARG A 46 -5.18 0.75 3.59
N PHE A 47 -4.94 -0.34 2.87
CA PHE A 47 -4.39 -1.58 3.37
C PHE A 47 -2.89 -1.62 3.13
N THR A 48 -2.17 -0.90 3.99
CA THR A 48 -0.71 -0.93 4.02
C THR A 48 -0.17 -2.10 4.83
N TYR A 49 0.74 -2.84 4.23
CA TYR A 49 1.50 -3.93 4.84
C TYR A 49 2.99 -3.61 4.77
N VAL A 50 3.69 -3.91 5.86
CA VAL A 50 5.13 -3.63 6.01
C VAL A 50 5.93 -4.93 6.03
N TYR A 51 7.08 -4.94 5.35
CA TYR A 51 8.06 -6.02 5.46
C TYR A 51 9.02 -5.71 6.60
N LYS A 52 9.02 -6.55 7.63
CA LYS A 52 9.89 -6.44 8.80
C LYS A 52 10.91 -7.57 8.82
N HIS A 53 12.17 -7.23 9.09
CA HIS A 53 13.21 -8.20 9.40
C HIS A 53 13.99 -7.71 10.62
N ASN A 54 14.02 -8.51 11.68
CA ASN A 54 14.63 -8.15 12.97
C ASN A 54 14.15 -6.79 13.51
N ASN A 55 12.83 -6.56 13.51
CA ASN A 55 12.17 -5.30 13.91
C ASN A 55 12.51 -4.05 13.06
N THR A 56 13.30 -4.20 11.99
CA THR A 56 13.53 -3.14 11.01
C THR A 56 12.52 -3.26 9.87
N ILE A 57 11.81 -2.17 9.58
CA ILE A 57 10.97 -2.08 8.39
C ILE A 57 11.87 -1.80 7.20
N LYS A 58 11.77 -2.63 6.15
CA LYS A 58 12.61 -2.53 4.95
C LYS A 58 11.86 -2.07 3.70
N GLY A 59 10.54 -2.15 3.73
CA GLY A 59 9.67 -1.78 2.63
C GLY A 59 8.21 -1.96 3.02
N PHE A 60 7.32 -1.50 2.17
CA PHE A 60 5.87 -1.61 2.35
C PHE A 60 5.13 -1.67 1.02
N ILE A 61 3.88 -2.11 1.07
CA ILE A 61 2.92 -2.12 -0.03
C ILE A 61 1.60 -1.58 0.46
N CYS A 62 0.97 -0.70 -0.31
CA CYS A 62 -0.35 -0.13 -0.02
C CYS A 62 -1.36 -0.63 -1.05
N ILE A 63 -2.51 -1.10 -0.56
CA ILE A 63 -3.64 -1.53 -1.36
C ILE A 63 -4.84 -0.64 -1.02
N ARG A 64 -5.55 -0.14 -2.04
CA ARG A 64 -6.79 0.62 -1.91
C ARG A 64 -7.92 -0.19 -2.56
N PRO A 65 -8.94 -0.64 -1.80
CA PRO A 65 -10.15 -1.13 -2.42
C PRO A 65 -10.90 0.04 -3.05
N PHE A 66 -11.44 -0.20 -4.24
CA PHE A 66 -12.37 0.68 -4.92
C PHE A 66 -13.71 -0.04 -4.99
N VAL A 67 -14.72 0.56 -4.39
CA VAL A 67 -16.08 0.01 -4.31
C VAL A 67 -17.04 0.72 -5.26
N ASN A 68 -16.64 1.87 -5.82
CA ASN A 68 -17.38 2.60 -6.83
C ASN A 68 -16.50 2.98 -8.03
N ASN A 69 -17.09 2.94 -9.23
CA ASN A 69 -16.41 3.24 -10.49
C ASN A 69 -16.00 4.71 -10.64
N ASP A 70 -16.66 5.61 -9.93
CA ASP A 70 -16.41 7.06 -9.98
C ASP A 70 -15.17 7.51 -9.20
N GLU A 71 -14.58 6.62 -8.39
CA GLU A 71 -13.48 6.95 -7.47
C GLU A 71 -12.08 6.72 -8.05
N VAL A 72 -11.99 5.98 -9.16
CA VAL A 72 -10.73 5.83 -9.87
C VAL A 72 -10.54 7.12 -10.66
N GLU A 73 -9.71 8.03 -10.14
CA GLU A 73 -9.15 9.13 -10.94
C GLU A 73 -8.77 8.54 -12.29
N THR A 74 -9.39 9.06 -13.36
CA THR A 74 -9.24 8.55 -14.71
C THR A 74 -7.77 8.36 -15.01
N PHE A 75 -7.29 7.12 -14.93
CA PHE A 75 -6.04 6.69 -15.55
C PHE A 75 -6.33 6.74 -17.05
N ALA A 76 -6.32 7.95 -17.62
CA ALA A 76 -6.66 8.26 -19.00
C ALA A 76 -5.73 7.58 -20.03
N THR A 77 -4.80 6.76 -19.55
CA THR A 77 -3.83 5.97 -20.30
C THR A 77 -4.17 4.48 -20.44
N ILE A 78 -5.16 3.94 -19.72
CA ILE A 78 -5.60 2.54 -19.94
C ILE A 78 -6.68 2.53 -21.04
N TYR A 79 -6.25 2.79 -22.27
CA TYR A 79 -7.09 2.69 -23.46
C TYR A 79 -7.50 1.22 -23.68
N ASN A 80 -8.80 0.92 -23.52
CA ASN A 80 -9.66 0.32 -24.58
C ASN A 80 -10.90 -0.42 -24.07
N HIS A 81 -11.09 -0.61 -22.76
CA HIS A 81 -12.35 -1.16 -22.24
C HIS A 81 -12.65 -0.52 -20.88
N PRO A 82 -13.92 -0.19 -20.56
CA PRO A 82 -14.28 0.17 -19.20
C PRO A 82 -13.95 -1.03 -18.32
N ILE A 83 -12.86 -0.95 -17.58
CA ILE A 83 -12.59 -1.86 -16.49
C ILE A 83 -13.77 -1.65 -15.53
N ASN A 84 -14.43 -2.73 -15.12
CA ASN A 84 -15.31 -2.65 -13.96
C ASN A 84 -14.41 -2.19 -12.81
N ASN A 85 -14.50 -0.91 -12.44
CA ASN A 85 -13.56 -0.22 -11.55
C ASN A 85 -13.74 -0.62 -10.08
N MET A 86 -14.63 -1.58 -9.79
CA MET A 86 -14.66 -2.32 -8.54
C MET A 86 -13.45 -3.26 -8.44
N GLY A 87 -12.52 -3.00 -7.52
CA GLY A 87 -11.29 -3.78 -7.45
C GLY A 87 -10.32 -3.35 -6.36
N ASN A 88 -9.10 -3.88 -6.40
CA ASN A 88 -8.02 -3.49 -5.49
C ASN A 88 -6.89 -2.84 -6.28
N LEU A 89 -6.61 -1.57 -6.04
CA LEU A 89 -5.44 -0.88 -6.59
C LEU A 89 -4.26 -1.05 -5.65
N ILE A 90 -3.11 -1.48 -6.18
CA ILE A 90 -1.84 -1.29 -5.48
C ILE A 90 -1.38 0.13 -5.78
N SER A 91 -1.58 1.06 -4.84
CA SER A 91 -1.20 2.47 -5.04
C SER A 91 0.30 2.68 -4.89
N GLU A 92 0.95 1.87 -4.05
CA GLU A 92 2.32 2.11 -3.62
C GLU A 92 3.05 0.80 -3.35
N VAL A 93 4.29 0.69 -3.83
CA VAL A 93 5.23 -0.37 -3.46
C VAL A 93 6.60 0.25 -3.26
N TYR A 94 7.11 0.21 -2.04
CA TYR A 94 8.39 0.82 -1.71
C TYR A 94 9.32 -0.15 -1.00
N VAL A 95 10.59 -0.09 -1.37
CA VAL A 95 11.69 -0.78 -0.71
C VAL A 95 12.82 0.22 -0.55
N LEU A 96 13.37 0.30 0.66
CA LEU A 96 14.53 1.13 0.95
C LEU A 96 15.66 0.82 -0.05
N PRO A 97 16.33 1.83 -0.64
CA PRO A 97 17.33 1.62 -1.68
C PRO A 97 18.36 0.53 -1.35
N LYS A 98 18.91 0.54 -0.13
CA LYS A 98 19.90 -0.45 0.34
C LYS A 98 19.40 -1.89 0.48
N PHE A 99 18.08 -2.12 0.39
CA PHE A 99 17.46 -3.44 0.48
C PHE A 99 16.77 -3.87 -0.82
N ARG A 100 16.94 -3.13 -1.91
CA ARG A 100 16.46 -3.53 -3.25
C ARG A 100 17.23 -4.76 -3.74
N ASP A 101 16.65 -5.44 -4.74
CA ASP A 101 17.17 -6.67 -5.35
C ASP A 101 17.32 -7.89 -4.42
N GLN A 102 16.76 -7.80 -3.21
CA GLN A 102 16.74 -8.89 -2.21
C GLN A 102 15.41 -9.65 -2.18
N GLY A 103 14.57 -9.49 -3.21
CA GLY A 103 13.26 -10.15 -3.30
C GLY A 103 12.16 -9.59 -2.37
N ILE A 104 12.42 -8.49 -1.65
CA ILE A 104 11.46 -7.88 -0.72
C ILE A 104 10.18 -7.41 -1.44
N GLY A 105 10.32 -6.72 -2.58
CA GLY A 105 9.18 -6.28 -3.38
C GLY A 105 8.33 -7.45 -3.86
N LYS A 106 8.97 -8.54 -4.31
CA LYS A 106 8.29 -9.79 -4.69
C LYS A 106 7.52 -10.41 -3.52
N ALA A 107 8.11 -10.42 -2.33
CA ALA A 107 7.45 -10.95 -1.13
C ALA A 107 6.23 -10.11 -0.73
N LEU A 108 6.36 -8.78 -0.75
CA LEU A 108 5.26 -7.85 -0.49
C LEU A 108 4.12 -8.01 -1.51
N PHE A 109 4.45 -8.09 -2.79
CA PHE A 109 3.48 -8.26 -3.86
C PHE A 109 2.72 -9.59 -3.74
N LYS A 110 3.43 -10.71 -3.54
CA LYS A 110 2.79 -12.01 -3.31
C LYS A 110 1.85 -11.98 -2.11
N TYR A 111 2.29 -11.37 -1.01
CA TYR A 111 1.46 -11.22 0.18
C TYR A 111 0.20 -10.41 -0.11
N ALA A 112 0.32 -9.28 -0.81
CA ALA A 112 -0.81 -8.44 -1.21
C ALA A 112 -1.84 -9.24 -2.03
N ILE A 113 -1.43 -9.91 -3.11
CA ILE A 113 -2.32 -10.71 -3.96
C ILE A 113 -3.05 -11.79 -3.14
N SER A 114 -2.36 -12.48 -2.23
CA SER A 114 -2.96 -13.52 -1.39
C SER A 114 -3.99 -12.98 -0.39
N ASN A 115 -4.00 -11.68 -0.09
CA ASN A 115 -4.91 -11.06 0.87
C ASN A 115 -6.00 -10.19 0.21
N MET A 116 -5.89 -9.90 -1.08
CA MET A 116 -6.83 -9.01 -1.80
C MET A 116 -8.29 -9.50 -1.76
N TYR A 117 -8.53 -10.80 -1.89
CA TYR A 117 -9.88 -11.36 -1.84
C TYR A 117 -10.58 -11.14 -0.49
N THR A 118 -9.82 -11.16 0.61
CA THR A 118 -10.35 -10.89 1.96
C THR A 118 -10.73 -9.43 2.13
N LEU A 119 -10.06 -8.52 1.43
CA LEU A 119 -10.33 -7.08 1.52
C LEU A 119 -11.64 -6.71 0.82
N SER A 120 -11.89 -7.24 -0.38
CA SER A 120 -13.13 -6.98 -1.11
C SER A 120 -14.37 -7.47 -0.36
N ALA A 121 -14.26 -8.58 0.39
CA ALA A 121 -15.36 -9.11 1.20
C ALA A 121 -15.72 -8.24 2.41
N LEU A 122 -14.81 -7.39 2.91
CA LEU A 122 -15.08 -6.48 4.03
C LEU A 122 -15.95 -5.28 3.64
N TYR A 123 -16.18 -5.06 2.34
CA TYR A 123 -16.92 -3.91 1.82
C TYR A 123 -18.10 -4.32 0.90
N SER A 124 -18.42 -5.60 0.82
CA SER A 124 -19.55 -6.11 0.01
C SER A 124 -20.84 -6.29 0.82
N GLU A 125 -21.00 -5.55 1.93
CA GLU A 125 -22.25 -5.49 2.72
C GLU A 125 -23.02 -4.20 2.42
#